data_AF-A0A9X3RFK5-F1
#
_entry.id   AF-A0A9X3RFK5-F1
#
_cell.length_a   1.000
_cell.length_b   1.000
_cell.length_c   1.000
_cell.angle_alpha   90.00
_cell.angle_beta   90.00
_cell.angle_gamma   90.00
#
_symmetry.space_group_name_H-M   'P 1'
#
loop_
_entity.id
_entity.type
_entity.pdbx_description
1 polymer ?
#
loop_
_entity_poly.entity_id
_entity_poly.type
_entity_poly.pdbx_seq_one_letter_code
_entity_poly.pdbx_strand_id
1 'polypeptide(L)'
;MPARKAKEGSADINADINEVMAMSSVDHAQVDRLAEEIPEPDDALFHTLDAQERTREQLSNEPPLRAMVVLVTDFPEEKAKNGELVAELLAEEGFLVDAVLNVESRKSAIRKVIQTAVVGGADLVVTIGGTGTGPRDKTPEATRAELDRKVPGIAEALRASGLAANSLDAGLSRGVAGISGSTVVVNIAGSRGAIRDGMATLGPLVRHVVGDMNNRA
;
A
#
# COMPACT_ATOMS: atom_id res chain seq x y z
N MET A 1 -39.60 73.98 -0.81
CA MET A 1 -39.54 73.95 0.67
C MET A 1 -39.58 72.51 1.12
N PRO A 2 -38.82 72.10 2.16
CA PRO A 2 -37.42 72.39 2.51
C PRO A 2 -36.60 71.05 2.51
N ALA A 3 -35.31 70.99 2.20
CA ALA A 3 -34.10 71.56 2.82
C ALA A 3 -33.49 70.72 3.96
N ARG A 4 -32.16 70.49 3.83
CA ARG A 4 -31.12 70.27 4.88
C ARG A 4 -31.04 68.85 5.45
N LYS A 5 -29.86 68.28 5.76
CA LYS A 5 -28.49 68.79 5.88
C LYS A 5 -27.52 67.59 5.92
N ALA A 6 -26.31 67.77 5.38
CA ALA A 6 -25.13 67.00 5.76
C ALA A 6 -24.73 67.28 7.22
N LYS A 7 -24.13 66.29 7.89
CA LYS A 7 -23.08 66.39 8.92
C LYS A 7 -22.57 64.97 9.22
N GLU A 8 -21.28 64.69 9.01
CA GLU A 8 -20.21 64.79 10.05
C GLU A 8 -20.62 64.01 11.30
N GLY A 9 -19.89 63.02 11.80
CA GLY A 9 -18.55 62.53 11.58
C GLY A 9 -18.17 61.68 12.80
N SER A 10 -17.10 60.90 12.68
CA SER A 10 -16.18 60.51 13.77
C SER A 10 -16.78 59.98 15.09
N ALA A 11 -16.86 58.66 15.22
CA ALA A 11 -16.68 57.85 16.45
C ALA A 11 -17.05 56.39 16.05
N ASP A 12 -16.26 55.33 16.20
CA ASP A 12 -15.08 55.09 17.03
C ASP A 12 -14.21 54.00 16.38
N ILE A 13 -13.08 54.37 15.78
CA ILE A 13 -11.98 53.42 15.45
C ILE A 13 -11.34 52.86 16.74
N ASN A 14 -11.67 53.44 17.90
CA ASN A 14 -11.19 53.02 19.21
C ASN A 14 -11.90 51.77 19.76
N ALA A 15 -13.04 51.34 19.20
CA ALA A 15 -13.74 50.14 19.66
C ALA A 15 -13.02 48.86 19.19
N ASP A 16 -12.56 48.83 17.94
CA ASP A 16 -11.95 47.63 17.33
C ASP A 16 -10.47 47.44 17.71
N ILE A 17 -9.77 48.49 18.17
CA ILE A 17 -8.38 48.36 18.65
C ILE A 17 -8.33 47.73 20.06
N ASN A 18 -9.36 47.93 20.88
CA ASN A 18 -9.39 47.39 22.24
C ASN A 18 -9.69 45.88 22.29
N GLU A 19 -10.30 45.30 21.25
CA GLU A 19 -10.55 43.85 21.21
C GLU A 19 -9.30 43.06 20.74
N VAL A 20 -8.40 43.70 19.98
CA VAL A 20 -7.14 43.08 19.52
C VAL A 20 -6.01 43.19 20.57
N MET A 21 -6.06 44.18 21.49
CA MET A 21 -5.05 44.36 22.54
C MET A 21 -5.30 43.60 23.86
N ALA A 22 -6.37 42.81 23.95
CA ALA A 22 -6.56 41.88 25.08
C ALA A 22 -5.82 40.53 24.90
N MET A 23 -4.87 40.44 23.96
CA MET A 23 -3.81 39.43 24.01
C MET A 23 -2.72 39.85 25.01
N SER A 24 -3.04 39.96 26.31
CA SER A 24 -2.00 40.08 27.33
C SER A 24 -2.49 39.70 28.73
N SER A 25 -2.82 38.43 28.91
CA SER A 25 -2.35 37.74 30.11
C SER A 25 -2.31 36.26 29.79
N VAL A 26 -1.15 35.80 29.33
CA VAL A 26 -0.78 34.41 29.58
C VAL A 26 -0.77 34.28 31.09
N ASP A 27 -1.77 33.61 31.66
CA ASP A 27 -1.76 33.29 33.09
C ASP A 27 -0.60 32.32 33.31
N HIS A 28 0.49 32.82 33.88
CA HIS A 28 1.66 32.00 34.17
C HIS A 28 1.30 30.79 35.04
N ALA A 29 0.26 30.88 35.87
CA ALA A 29 -0.25 29.73 36.62
C ALA A 29 -0.98 28.69 35.74
N GLN A 30 -1.51 29.06 34.57
CA GLN A 30 -1.98 28.08 33.58
C GLN A 30 -0.83 27.44 32.81
N VAL A 31 0.24 28.19 32.52
CA VAL A 31 1.43 27.65 31.84
C VAL A 31 2.20 26.70 32.75
N ASP A 32 2.40 27.05 34.02
CA ASP A 32 3.09 26.21 35.00
C ASP A 32 2.33 24.89 35.24
N ARG A 33 0.98 24.93 35.27
CA ARG A 33 0.15 23.73 35.35
C ARG A 33 0.26 22.83 34.12
N LEU A 34 0.36 23.40 32.92
CA LEU A 34 0.56 22.64 31.69
C LEU A 34 1.98 22.05 31.59
N ALA A 35 2.99 22.72 32.15
CA ALA A 35 4.35 22.21 32.23
C ALA A 35 4.49 21.05 33.24
N GLU A 36 3.69 21.02 34.30
CA GLU A 36 3.64 19.89 35.23
C GLU A 36 2.95 18.64 34.66
N GLU A 37 2.03 18.80 33.71
CA GLU A 37 1.28 17.69 33.09
C GLU A 37 1.97 17.07 31.87
N ILE A 38 2.93 17.78 31.25
CA ILE A 38 3.70 17.27 30.11
C ILE A 38 5.11 16.92 30.62
N PRO A 39 5.39 15.64 30.95
CA PRO A 39 6.73 15.25 31.35
C PRO A 39 7.72 15.56 30.23
N GLU A 40 8.85 16.17 30.58
CA GLU A 40 9.91 16.41 29.61
C GLU A 40 10.34 15.08 28.98
N PRO A 41 10.51 15.04 27.65
CA PRO A 41 10.95 13.84 26.96
C PRO A 41 12.30 13.39 27.51
N ASP A 42 12.37 12.16 28.01
CA ASP A 42 13.60 11.61 28.55
C ASP A 42 14.57 11.18 27.43
N ASP A 43 15.83 10.97 27.79
CA ASP A 43 16.87 10.52 26.85
C ASP A 43 16.48 9.19 26.16
N ALA A 44 15.66 8.36 26.83
CA ALA A 44 15.16 7.12 26.25
C ALA A 44 14.21 7.37 25.08
N LEU A 45 13.30 8.34 25.19
CA LEU A 45 12.42 8.74 24.11
C LEU A 45 13.21 9.26 22.90
N PHE A 46 14.21 10.13 23.11
CA PHE A 46 15.08 10.59 22.03
C PHE A 46 15.84 9.44 21.35
N HIS A 47 16.41 8.52 22.12
CA HIS A 47 17.07 7.34 21.54
C HIS A 47 16.13 6.42 20.76
N THR A 48 14.88 6.27 21.20
CA THR A 48 13.88 5.51 20.44
C THR A 48 13.47 6.21 19.15
N LEU A 49 13.31 7.53 19.17
CA LEU A 49 13.01 8.33 17.98
C LEU A 49 14.18 8.29 16.99
N ASP A 50 15.42 8.46 17.47
CA ASP A 50 16.65 8.32 16.66
C ASP A 50 16.77 6.92 16.04
N ALA A 51 16.46 5.86 16.80
CA ALA A 51 16.47 4.49 16.29
C ALA A 51 15.37 4.27 15.24
N GLN A 52 14.20 4.86 15.43
CA GLN A 52 13.11 4.86 14.45
C GLN A 52 13.48 5.64 13.19
N GLU A 53 14.10 6.82 13.31
CA GLU A 53 14.57 7.61 12.18
C GLU A 53 15.66 6.88 11.41
N ARG A 54 16.65 6.29 12.07
CA ARG A 54 17.68 5.47 11.40
C ARG A 54 17.10 4.25 10.69
N THR A 55 16.10 3.59 11.28
CA THR A 55 15.39 2.47 10.65
C THR A 55 14.64 2.96 9.40
N ARG A 56 14.00 4.14 9.49
CA ARG A 56 13.25 4.78 8.40
C ARG A 56 14.19 5.23 7.26
N GLU A 57 15.37 5.74 7.61
CA GLU A 57 16.44 6.10 6.67
C GLU A 57 17.08 4.86 6.01
N GLN A 58 17.27 3.76 6.76
CA GLN A 58 17.74 2.50 6.20
C GLN A 58 16.74 1.90 5.21
N LEU A 59 15.45 1.90 5.54
CA LEU A 59 14.37 1.51 4.61
C LEU A 59 14.31 2.41 3.37
N SER A 60 14.78 3.65 3.46
CA SER A 60 14.84 4.59 2.33
C SER A 60 16.07 4.38 1.41
N ASN A 61 17.08 3.63 1.86
CA ASN A 61 18.33 3.41 1.13
C ASN A 61 18.44 2.03 0.46
N GLU A 62 17.50 1.10 0.71
CA GLU A 62 17.45 -0.15 -0.05
C GLU A 62 16.86 0.11 -1.45
N PRO A 63 17.44 -0.51 -2.51
CA PRO A 63 16.88 -0.39 -3.84
C PRO A 63 15.44 -0.93 -3.85
N PRO A 64 14.50 -0.26 -4.57
CA PRO A 64 13.12 -0.67 -4.58
C PRO A 64 12.98 -2.07 -5.17
N LEU A 65 12.15 -2.90 -4.55
CA LEU A 65 11.84 -4.24 -5.04
C LEU A 65 11.14 -4.14 -6.40
N ARG A 66 11.57 -4.96 -7.36
CA ARG A 66 11.04 -4.99 -8.72
C ARG A 66 9.84 -5.91 -8.80
N ALA A 67 8.72 -5.39 -9.28
CA ALA A 67 7.48 -6.13 -9.42
C ALA A 67 7.05 -6.23 -10.89
N MET A 68 6.47 -7.37 -11.26
CA MET A 68 5.75 -7.53 -12.52
C MET A 68 4.30 -7.93 -12.27
N VAL A 69 3.38 -7.23 -12.94
CA VAL A 69 1.95 -7.47 -12.86
C VAL A 69 1.50 -8.28 -14.07
N VAL A 70 0.74 -9.35 -13.83
CA VAL A 70 0.23 -10.23 -14.88
C VAL A 70 -1.29 -10.34 -14.77
N LEU A 71 -2.00 -9.71 -15.68
CA LEU A 71 -3.44 -9.86 -15.82
C LEU A 71 -3.75 -11.16 -16.58
N VAL A 72 -4.42 -12.09 -15.92
CA VAL A 72 -4.87 -13.35 -16.53
C VAL A 72 -6.32 -13.17 -17.00
N THR A 73 -6.49 -12.87 -18.28
CA THR A 73 -7.80 -12.58 -18.87
C THR A 73 -7.80 -12.88 -20.37
N ASP A 74 -8.94 -13.35 -20.88
CA ASP A 74 -9.18 -13.47 -22.33
C ASP A 74 -9.76 -12.15 -22.91
N PHE A 75 -10.04 -11.18 -22.04
CA PHE A 75 -10.66 -9.88 -22.36
C PHE A 75 -9.81 -8.76 -21.75
N PRO A 76 -8.70 -8.35 -22.41
CA PRO A 76 -7.74 -7.41 -21.85
C PRO A 76 -8.31 -5.99 -21.72
N GLU A 77 -9.13 -5.53 -22.68
CA GLU A 77 -9.71 -4.19 -22.66
C GLU A 77 -10.60 -3.95 -21.44
N GLU A 78 -11.39 -4.95 -21.04
CA GLU A 78 -12.26 -4.89 -19.86
C GLU A 78 -11.48 -4.84 -18.53
N LYS A 79 -10.23 -5.29 -18.53
CA LYS A 79 -9.40 -5.45 -17.33
C LYS A 79 -8.21 -4.49 -17.28
N ALA A 80 -8.04 -3.61 -18.27
CA ALA A 80 -6.95 -2.63 -18.30
C ALA A 80 -6.85 -1.82 -16.98
N LYS A 81 -7.99 -1.34 -16.47
CA LYS A 81 -8.10 -0.58 -15.21
C LYS A 81 -7.69 -1.36 -13.95
N ASN A 82 -7.64 -2.69 -14.02
CA ASN A 82 -7.12 -3.49 -12.92
C ASN A 82 -5.59 -3.50 -12.92
N GLY A 83 -4.96 -3.49 -14.10
CA GLY A 83 -3.50 -3.41 -14.24
C GLY A 83 -2.96 -2.08 -13.73
N GLU A 84 -3.61 -0.99 -14.12
CA GLU A 84 -3.33 0.37 -13.63
C GLU A 84 -3.44 0.44 -12.10
N LEU A 85 -4.56 -0.04 -11.54
CA LEU A 85 -4.78 -0.07 -10.10
C LEU A 85 -3.69 -0.84 -9.33
N VAL A 86 -3.29 -2.02 -9.83
CA VAL A 86 -2.26 -2.83 -9.15
C VAL A 86 -0.91 -2.14 -9.23
N ALA A 87 -0.58 -1.54 -10.38
CA ALA A 87 0.67 -0.82 -10.54
C ALA A 87 0.76 0.40 -9.60
N GLU A 88 -0.34 1.16 -9.47
CA GLU A 88 -0.44 2.28 -8.51
C GLU A 88 -0.22 1.81 -7.07
N LEU A 89 -0.95 0.78 -6.62
CA LEU A 89 -0.85 0.26 -5.26
C LEU A 89 0.55 -0.30 -4.95
N LEU A 90 1.19 -0.97 -5.92
CA LEU A 90 2.56 -1.44 -5.76
C LEU A 90 3.56 -0.28 -5.66
N ALA A 91 3.38 0.78 -6.45
CA ALA A 91 4.23 1.96 -6.40
C ALA A 91 4.09 2.70 -5.06
N GLU A 92 2.86 2.82 -4.54
CA GLU A 92 2.60 3.38 -3.20
C GLU A 92 3.29 2.58 -2.09
N GLU A 93 3.34 1.26 -2.23
CA GLU A 93 4.05 0.35 -1.33
C GLU A 93 5.58 0.31 -1.59
N GLY A 94 6.12 1.13 -2.50
CA GLY A 94 7.55 1.27 -2.76
C GLY A 94 8.16 0.16 -3.64
N PHE A 95 7.36 -0.48 -4.49
CA PHE A 95 7.85 -1.38 -5.54
C PHE A 95 8.06 -0.62 -6.86
N LEU A 96 9.10 -1.01 -7.61
CA LEU A 96 9.29 -0.58 -9.00
C LEU A 96 8.56 -1.54 -9.94
N VAL A 97 7.50 -1.09 -10.58
CA VAL A 97 6.71 -1.91 -11.52
C VAL A 97 7.37 -1.90 -12.89
N ASP A 98 8.05 -2.99 -13.25
CA ASP A 98 8.76 -3.10 -14.53
C ASP A 98 7.81 -3.21 -15.73
N ALA A 99 6.69 -3.92 -15.55
CA ALA A 99 5.70 -4.14 -16.59
C ALA A 99 4.34 -4.58 -16.04
N VAL A 100 3.30 -4.26 -16.81
CA VAL A 100 1.95 -4.81 -16.69
C VAL A 100 1.64 -5.60 -17.96
N LEU A 101 1.50 -6.91 -17.83
CA LEU A 101 1.31 -7.82 -18.96
C LEU A 101 -0.09 -8.45 -18.94
N ASN A 102 -0.67 -8.64 -20.12
CA ASN A 102 -1.89 -9.43 -20.28
C ASN A 102 -1.55 -10.80 -20.86
N VAL A 103 -2.12 -11.85 -20.27
CA VAL A 103 -2.01 -13.22 -20.78
C VAL A 103 -3.36 -13.90 -20.81
N GLU A 104 -3.55 -14.75 -21.81
CA GLU A 104 -4.74 -15.58 -21.91
C GLU A 104 -4.84 -16.55 -20.72
N SER A 105 -6.07 -16.99 -20.43
CA SER A 105 -6.41 -17.91 -19.34
C SER A 105 -5.99 -19.37 -19.64
N ARG A 106 -4.78 -19.55 -20.17
CA ARG A 106 -4.18 -20.83 -20.55
C ARG A 106 -2.96 -21.11 -19.69
N LYS A 107 -2.87 -22.34 -19.18
CA LYS A 107 -1.79 -22.78 -18.29
C LYS A 107 -0.39 -22.51 -18.88
N SER A 108 -0.17 -22.80 -20.16
CA SER A 108 1.12 -22.58 -20.82
C SER A 108 1.51 -21.09 -20.92
N ALA A 109 0.56 -20.20 -21.20
CA ALA A 109 0.79 -18.76 -21.29
C ALA A 109 1.17 -18.18 -19.93
N ILE A 110 0.41 -18.54 -18.88
CA ILE A 110 0.65 -18.10 -17.50
C ILE A 110 2.02 -18.58 -17.00
N ARG A 111 2.39 -19.85 -17.28
CA ARG A 111 3.72 -20.38 -16.92
C ARG A 111 4.84 -19.61 -17.61
N LYS A 112 4.73 -19.39 -18.92
CA LYS A 112 5.75 -18.71 -19.71
C LYS A 112 6.04 -17.29 -19.21
N VAL A 113 5.00 -16.53 -18.85
CA VAL A 113 5.19 -15.17 -18.34
C VAL A 113 5.82 -15.16 -16.95
N ILE A 114 5.45 -16.10 -16.07
CA ILE A 114 6.11 -16.26 -14.76
C ILE A 114 7.59 -16.60 -14.95
N GLN A 115 7.92 -17.56 -15.82
CA GLN A 115 9.32 -17.92 -16.11
C GLN A 115 10.11 -16.72 -16.65
N THR A 116 9.50 -15.94 -17.55
CA THR A 116 10.12 -14.74 -18.11
C THR A 116 10.42 -13.71 -17.02
N ALA A 117 9.50 -13.56 -16.05
CA ALA A 117 9.70 -12.70 -14.89
C ALA A 117 10.88 -13.13 -14.02
N VAL A 118 10.94 -14.43 -13.72
CA VAL A 118 11.95 -15.03 -12.87
C VAL A 118 13.33 -14.88 -13.51
N VAL A 119 13.44 -15.18 -14.81
CA VAL A 119 14.68 -14.99 -15.58
C VAL A 119 15.07 -13.51 -15.69
N GLY A 120 14.08 -12.60 -15.75
CA GLY A 120 14.30 -11.15 -15.74
C GLY A 120 14.70 -10.56 -14.38
N GLY A 121 14.78 -11.39 -13.33
CA GLY A 121 15.18 -10.96 -11.99
C GLY A 121 14.15 -10.06 -11.32
N ALA A 122 12.86 -10.35 -11.49
CA ALA A 122 11.81 -9.70 -10.70
C ALA A 122 11.85 -10.22 -9.24
N ASP A 123 11.65 -9.36 -8.26
CA ASP A 123 11.51 -9.75 -6.85
C ASP A 123 10.09 -10.26 -6.56
N LEU A 124 9.09 -9.69 -7.25
CA LEU A 124 7.68 -10.02 -7.09
C LEU A 124 6.99 -10.21 -8.45
N VAL A 125 6.20 -11.27 -8.57
CA VAL A 125 5.22 -11.44 -9.64
C VAL A 125 3.83 -11.56 -9.02
N VAL A 126 2.96 -10.62 -9.36
CA VAL A 126 1.55 -10.67 -8.97
C VAL A 126 0.71 -11.02 -10.18
N THR A 127 0.02 -12.16 -10.12
CA THR A 127 -0.99 -12.49 -11.11
C THR A 127 -2.38 -12.09 -10.61
N ILE A 128 -3.20 -11.54 -11.50
CA ILE A 128 -4.55 -11.06 -11.19
C ILE A 128 -5.56 -11.84 -12.02
N GLY A 129 -6.45 -12.55 -11.33
CA GLY A 129 -7.51 -13.35 -11.95
C GLY A 129 -7.13 -14.80 -12.25
N GLY A 130 -8.12 -15.54 -12.76
CA GLY A 130 -7.99 -16.96 -13.08
C GLY A 130 -7.84 -17.88 -11.85
N THR A 131 -8.29 -17.43 -10.67
CA THR A 131 -8.21 -18.17 -9.39
C THR A 131 -9.56 -18.68 -8.86
N GLY A 132 -10.65 -18.47 -9.60
CA GLY A 132 -11.99 -18.98 -9.29
C GLY A 132 -12.13 -20.49 -9.51
N THR A 133 -13.35 -21.03 -9.48
CA THR A 133 -13.62 -22.48 -9.68
C THR A 133 -14.05 -22.84 -11.11
N GLY A 134 -14.03 -21.87 -12.03
CA GLY A 134 -14.43 -22.06 -13.41
C GLY A 134 -13.42 -22.83 -14.25
N PRO A 135 -13.82 -23.31 -15.44
CA PRO A 135 -12.96 -24.11 -16.30
C PRO A 135 -11.75 -23.33 -16.83
N ARG A 136 -11.82 -22.00 -16.87
CA ARG A 136 -10.73 -21.10 -17.31
C ARG A 136 -9.81 -20.66 -16.18
N ASP A 137 -10.17 -20.91 -14.92
CA ASP A 137 -9.35 -20.56 -13.77
C ASP A 137 -8.17 -21.52 -13.64
N LYS A 138 -7.08 -21.23 -14.36
CA LYS A 138 -5.87 -22.07 -14.44
C LYS A 138 -4.66 -21.46 -13.76
N THR A 139 -4.79 -20.27 -13.19
CA THR A 139 -3.68 -19.55 -12.57
C THR A 139 -3.01 -20.35 -11.44
N PRO A 140 -3.75 -20.94 -10.48
CA PRO A 140 -3.13 -21.73 -9.42
C PRO A 140 -2.34 -22.94 -9.91
N GLU A 141 -2.87 -23.67 -10.89
CA GLU A 141 -2.21 -24.85 -11.48
C GLU A 141 -0.98 -24.48 -12.31
N ALA A 142 -1.03 -23.33 -12.98
CA ALA A 142 0.10 -22.78 -13.72
C ALA A 142 1.21 -22.35 -12.76
N THR A 143 0.89 -21.50 -11.78
CA THR A 143 1.84 -21.00 -10.80
C THR A 143 2.47 -22.13 -10.00
N ARG A 144 1.69 -23.09 -9.50
CA ARG A 144 2.21 -24.23 -8.71
C ARG A 144 3.27 -25.05 -9.46
N ALA A 145 3.22 -25.08 -10.79
CA ALA A 145 4.20 -25.81 -11.60
C ALA A 145 5.55 -25.06 -11.72
N GLU A 146 5.58 -23.76 -11.39
CA GLU A 146 6.78 -22.92 -11.44
C GLU A 146 7.41 -22.65 -10.07
N LEU A 147 6.74 -23.02 -8.97
CA LEU A 147 7.23 -22.79 -7.62
C LEU A 147 8.24 -23.87 -7.20
N ASP A 148 9.43 -23.45 -6.78
CA ASP A 148 10.40 -24.31 -6.11
C ASP A 148 9.97 -24.61 -4.67
N ARG A 149 9.43 -23.58 -3.99
CA ARG A 149 8.97 -23.67 -2.61
C ARG A 149 7.66 -22.92 -2.44
N LYS A 150 6.68 -23.55 -1.78
CA LYS A 150 5.41 -22.90 -1.44
C LYS A 150 5.55 -22.05 -0.18
N VAL A 151 4.83 -20.94 -0.15
CA VAL A 151 4.66 -20.08 1.04
C VAL A 151 3.16 -19.96 1.32
N PRO A 152 2.53 -21.02 1.87
CA PRO A 152 1.07 -21.08 2.01
C PRO A 152 0.50 -19.97 2.89
N GLY A 153 1.27 -19.49 3.88
CA GLY A 153 0.86 -18.41 4.78
C GLY A 153 0.46 -17.12 4.06
N ILE A 154 1.09 -16.77 2.93
CA ILE A 154 0.67 -15.61 2.12
C ILE A 154 -0.73 -15.85 1.54
N ALA A 155 -0.95 -17.02 0.94
CA ALA A 155 -2.25 -17.35 0.35
C ALA A 155 -3.37 -17.47 1.41
N GLU A 156 -3.03 -17.93 2.61
CA GLU A 156 -3.94 -17.99 3.75
C GLU A 156 -4.29 -16.59 4.27
N ALA A 157 -3.31 -15.71 4.42
CA ALA A 157 -3.52 -14.32 4.84
C ALA A 157 -4.41 -13.56 3.84
N LEU A 158 -4.14 -13.70 2.53
CA LEU A 158 -4.96 -13.07 1.49
C LEU A 158 -6.42 -13.54 1.52
N ARG A 159 -6.66 -14.84 1.74
CA ARG A 159 -8.03 -15.36 1.88
C ARG A 159 -8.71 -14.86 3.15
N ALA A 160 -7.99 -14.84 4.27
CA ALA A 160 -8.52 -14.41 5.55
C ALA A 160 -8.90 -12.91 5.53
N SER A 161 -8.00 -12.05 5.03
CA SER A 161 -8.26 -10.63 4.85
C SER A 161 -9.41 -10.40 3.89
N GLY A 162 -9.38 -11.06 2.73
CA GLY A 162 -10.43 -10.91 1.71
C GLY A 162 -11.81 -11.28 2.22
N LEU A 163 -11.92 -12.36 3.00
CA LEU A 163 -13.18 -12.74 3.64
C LEU A 163 -13.65 -11.70 4.66
N ALA A 164 -12.74 -11.17 5.49
CA ALA A 164 -13.05 -10.10 6.44
C ALA A 164 -13.49 -8.80 5.74
N ALA A 165 -12.92 -8.52 4.57
CA ALA A 165 -13.26 -7.37 3.72
C ALA A 165 -14.50 -7.60 2.83
N ASN A 166 -15.25 -8.70 3.00
CA ASN A 166 -16.41 -9.08 2.18
C ASN A 166 -16.11 -9.24 0.68
N SER A 167 -14.86 -9.55 0.34
CA SER A 167 -14.44 -9.91 -1.01
C SER A 167 -14.54 -11.43 -1.18
N LEU A 168 -15.71 -11.91 -1.65
CA LEU A 168 -15.99 -13.34 -1.78
C LEU A 168 -15.00 -14.06 -2.71
N ASP A 169 -14.60 -13.43 -3.82
CA ASP A 169 -13.64 -14.02 -4.75
C ASP A 169 -12.23 -14.10 -4.16
N ALA A 170 -11.85 -13.16 -3.28
CA ALA A 170 -10.61 -13.28 -2.51
C ALA A 170 -10.68 -14.41 -1.48
N GLY A 171 -11.74 -14.46 -0.66
CA GLY A 171 -11.91 -15.48 0.37
C GLY A 171 -11.97 -16.91 -0.15
N LEU A 172 -12.59 -17.11 -1.33
CA LEU A 172 -12.69 -18.42 -2.00
C LEU A 172 -11.56 -18.68 -3.01
N SER A 173 -10.60 -17.76 -3.14
CA SER A 173 -9.56 -17.86 -4.15
C SER A 173 -8.75 -19.14 -3.98
N ARG A 174 -8.58 -19.89 -5.08
CA ARG A 174 -7.66 -21.03 -5.15
C ARG A 174 -6.19 -20.60 -5.36
N GLY A 175 -5.94 -19.29 -5.37
CA GLY A 175 -4.62 -18.70 -5.56
C GLY A 175 -3.56 -19.33 -4.65
N VAL A 176 -2.36 -19.50 -5.20
CA VAL A 176 -1.19 -19.97 -4.46
C VAL A 176 -0.14 -18.88 -4.37
N ALA A 177 0.76 -19.03 -3.41
CA ALA A 177 1.91 -18.16 -3.24
C ALA A 177 3.17 -19.01 -2.96
N GLY A 178 4.31 -18.55 -3.44
CA GLY A 178 5.58 -19.20 -3.19
C GLY A 178 6.75 -18.52 -3.87
N ILE A 179 7.87 -19.23 -3.92
CA ILE A 179 9.14 -18.78 -4.45
C ILE A 179 9.49 -19.60 -5.69
N SER A 180 10.00 -18.92 -6.72
CA SER A 180 10.59 -19.48 -7.93
C SER A 180 11.91 -18.76 -8.20
N GLY A 181 13.05 -19.46 -8.13
CA GLY A 181 14.38 -18.85 -8.11
C GLY A 181 14.53 -17.88 -6.93
N SER A 182 14.67 -16.59 -7.24
CA SER A 182 14.73 -15.50 -6.25
C SER A 182 13.46 -14.63 -6.27
N THR A 183 12.40 -15.07 -6.94
CA THR A 183 11.17 -14.32 -7.16
C THR A 183 10.03 -14.86 -6.31
N VAL A 184 9.33 -13.97 -5.61
CA VAL A 184 8.06 -14.31 -4.95
C VAL A 184 6.93 -14.23 -5.98
N VAL A 185 6.14 -15.29 -6.13
CA VAL A 185 5.01 -15.34 -7.06
C VAL A 185 3.71 -15.50 -6.26
N VAL A 186 2.75 -14.62 -6.48
CA VAL A 186 1.48 -14.57 -5.76
C VAL A 186 0.30 -14.44 -6.71
N ASN A 187 -0.76 -15.18 -6.44
CA ASN A 187 -2.01 -15.07 -7.19
C ASN A 187 -3.08 -14.33 -6.38
N ILE A 188 -3.67 -13.30 -6.97
CA ILE A 188 -4.79 -12.54 -6.40
C ILE A 188 -6.02 -12.72 -7.30
N ALA A 189 -7.21 -12.72 -6.70
CA ALA A 189 -8.46 -12.75 -7.45
C ALA A 189 -8.69 -11.44 -8.24
N GLY A 190 -9.61 -11.50 -9.22
CA GLY A 190 -9.71 -10.46 -10.25
C GLY A 190 -10.65 -9.30 -9.93
N SER A 191 -11.43 -9.36 -8.84
CA SER A 191 -12.31 -8.25 -8.45
C SER A 191 -11.51 -7.08 -7.91
N ARG A 192 -12.05 -5.86 -8.04
CA ARG A 192 -11.41 -4.66 -7.47
C ARG A 192 -11.29 -4.72 -5.95
N GLY A 193 -12.26 -5.36 -5.28
CA GLY A 193 -12.21 -5.60 -3.84
C GLY A 193 -11.05 -6.52 -3.46
N ALA A 194 -10.90 -7.64 -4.16
CA ALA A 194 -9.79 -8.57 -3.96
C ALA A 194 -8.42 -7.95 -4.24
N ILE A 195 -8.32 -7.11 -5.27
CA ILE A 195 -7.08 -6.40 -5.59
C ILE A 195 -6.69 -5.45 -4.46
N ARG A 196 -7.62 -4.59 -4.01
CA ARG A 196 -7.31 -3.59 -2.97
C ARG A 196 -6.93 -4.25 -1.64
N ASP A 197 -7.75 -5.19 -1.18
CA ASP A 197 -7.49 -5.93 0.06
C ASP A 197 -6.20 -6.77 -0.04
N GLY A 198 -6.04 -7.47 -1.17
CA GLY A 198 -4.87 -8.30 -1.40
C GLY A 198 -3.59 -7.49 -1.41
N MET A 199 -3.58 -6.32 -2.05
CA MET A 199 -2.39 -5.46 -2.07
C MET A 199 -2.05 -4.88 -0.70
N ALA A 200 -3.05 -4.44 0.07
CA ALA A 200 -2.85 -3.98 1.44
C ALA A 200 -2.27 -5.07 2.35
N THR A 201 -2.60 -6.33 2.09
CA THR A 201 -2.07 -7.48 2.85
C THR A 201 -0.67 -7.89 2.37
N LEU A 202 -0.37 -7.71 1.09
CA LEU A 202 0.77 -8.35 0.43
C LEU A 202 2.12 -7.70 0.76
N GLY A 203 2.18 -6.37 0.82
CA GLY A 203 3.43 -5.60 0.89
C GLY A 203 4.40 -6.07 1.99
N PRO A 204 3.99 -6.06 3.27
CA PRO A 204 4.84 -6.49 4.38
C PRO A 204 5.29 -7.96 4.28
N LEU A 205 4.41 -8.84 3.79
CA LEU A 205 4.70 -10.27 3.68
C LEU A 205 5.77 -10.55 2.61
N VAL A 206 5.66 -9.89 1.45
CA VAL A 206 6.65 -10.05 0.37
C VAL A 206 8.00 -9.50 0.81
N ARG A 207 8.04 -8.32 1.42
CA ARG A 207 9.30 -7.73 1.91
C ARG A 207 10.02 -8.66 2.89
N HIS A 208 9.29 -9.25 3.82
CA HIS A 208 9.86 -10.21 4.75
C HIS A 208 10.43 -11.45 4.03
N VAL A 209 9.68 -12.04 3.10
CA VAL A 209 10.15 -13.22 2.34
C VAL A 209 11.36 -12.90 1.47
N VAL A 210 11.40 -11.75 0.80
CA VAL A 210 12.55 -11.33 -0.01
C VAL A 210 13.77 -11.08 0.88
N GLY A 211 13.61 -10.40 2.01
CA GLY A 211 14.67 -10.23 3.00
C GLY A 211 15.26 -11.56 3.49
N ASP A 212 14.41 -12.54 3.79
CA ASP A 212 14.82 -13.89 4.20
C ASP A 212 15.58 -14.68 3.12
N MET A 213 15.31 -14.40 1.84
CA MET A 213 16.05 -15.00 0.72
C MET A 213 17.42 -14.34 0.56
N ASN A 214 17.49 -13.02 0.72
CA ASN A 214 18.70 -12.23 0.52
C ASN A 214 19.69 -12.34 1.70
N ASN A 215 19.19 -12.52 2.94
CA ASN A 215 20.02 -12.66 4.15
C ASN A 215 20.65 -14.05 4.34
N ARG A 216 20.56 -14.94 3.35
CA ARG A 216 21.28 -16.21 3.35
C ARG A 216 22.63 -16.05 2.65
N ALA A 217 23.56 -15.39 3.32
CA ALA A 217 25.00 -15.41 3.05
C ALA A 217 25.75 -15.83 4.33
#